data_AF-A0A3P3Y7G1-F1
#
_entry.id   AF-A0A3P3Y7G1-F1
#
_cell.length_a   1.000
_cell.length_b   1.000
_cell.length_c   1.000
_cell.angle_alpha   90.00
_cell.angle_beta   90.00
_cell.angle_gamma   90.00
#
_symmetry.space_group_name_H-M   'P 1'
#
loop_
_entity.id
_entity.type
_entity.pdbx_description
1 polymer ?
#
loop_
_entity_poly.entity_id
_entity_poly.type
_entity_poly.pdbx_seq_one_letter_code
_entity_poly.pdbx_strand_id
1 'polypeptide(L)'
;MILCSRVNDRAHSDSSRLAPMPAVLMAFLVCGCAVVDSSLTFPLANPVVPLAAVNLYAATMTSFLGPQPEDNPTNITGTVVLFIGDACKPATLHAPGRVLLVTSEASSRAACSFETIYLSLYATGAVAVVWPAVDNLPSIYVYSHDGSRGSRTRHLPMLFLRAGPSSDVYDTLVTQAPGQIAAVYPDVNVWHATFSSWQYQLFIRALPSAVLIASGTIAAAYSTLHLRLIYEGYVHDVPAGRRSVPRYVLYLRQSVGLPHYVLAIETVTATLCGSVLAINGFFSTPNLAFPTATYFMTLLSGWSFVASLLSSAVWIRQAAGLIDSKTFLTRVLRGDHPLVFALMVIVPVAVDTAVSVVWSSYIYTALLSSIGAVVQFLSQLTVGVHVLFTVLRYYWFVHDVQSLSVHASGRQPGMDDLLARLSRCALGMSLSMILICIGTALMAVSTSFLFSPSGWTICFSLAYNGRALDSVFRVAMFRPRTATWPQITKRQVAQILR
;
A
#
# COMPACT_ATOMS: atom_id res chain seq x y z
N MET A 1 -40.46 62.12 32.35
CA MET A 1 -40.06 62.68 31.05
C MET A 1 -39.15 61.63 30.41
N ILE A 2 -39.74 60.82 29.51
CA ILE A 2 -39.20 59.69 28.71
C ILE A 2 -38.61 58.50 29.54
N LEU A 3 -39.43 57.61 30.12
CA LEU A 3 -39.95 56.28 29.64
C LEU A 3 -38.87 55.18 29.46
N CYS A 4 -38.79 54.20 30.39
CA CYS A 4 -39.28 52.78 30.30
C CYS A 4 -38.50 51.90 29.29
N SER A 5 -38.22 50.60 29.44
CA SER A 5 -38.61 49.50 30.32
C SER A 5 -37.64 48.31 30.07
N ARG A 6 -37.56 47.37 31.03
CA ARG A 6 -37.06 45.98 30.88
C ARG A 6 -37.61 45.27 29.64
N VAL A 7 -36.83 44.35 29.04
CA VAL A 7 -37.29 43.01 28.63
C VAL A 7 -36.13 42.00 28.75
N ASN A 8 -36.41 40.90 29.43
CA ASN A 8 -35.68 39.65 29.50
C ASN A 8 -36.37 38.72 28.50
N ASP A 9 -35.66 38.07 27.57
CA ASP A 9 -36.24 36.95 26.82
C ASP A 9 -35.20 35.87 26.50
N ARG A 10 -35.57 34.65 26.88
CA ARG A 10 -34.96 33.39 26.48
C ARG A 10 -35.28 33.13 25.02
N ALA A 11 -34.30 32.62 24.27
CA ALA A 11 -34.57 31.85 23.07
C ALA A 11 -33.59 30.68 22.96
N HIS A 12 -34.08 29.49 23.30
CA HIS A 12 -33.64 28.25 22.66
C HIS A 12 -34.00 28.35 21.17
N SER A 13 -33.03 28.12 20.30
CA SER A 13 -33.29 27.67 18.94
C SER A 13 -32.06 26.92 18.43
N ASP A 14 -32.26 25.62 18.26
CA ASP A 14 -31.39 24.71 17.51
C ASP A 14 -30.91 25.35 16.21
N SER A 15 -29.59 25.39 16.04
CA SER A 15 -28.97 25.56 14.72
C SER A 15 -28.10 24.33 14.47
N SER A 16 -28.73 23.39 13.77
CA SER A 16 -28.15 22.37 12.91
C SER A 16 -26.79 22.76 12.33
N ARG A 17 -25.71 22.28 12.96
CA ARG A 17 -24.40 22.17 12.33
C ARG A 17 -24.39 20.97 11.38
N LEU A 18 -25.08 21.12 10.26
CA LEU A 18 -24.86 20.27 9.08
C LEU A 18 -23.55 20.71 8.42
N ALA A 19 -22.71 19.71 8.18
CA ALA A 19 -21.31 19.78 7.79
C ALA A 19 -21.03 20.60 6.52
N PRO A 20 -19.85 21.24 6.41
CA PRO A 20 -19.28 21.59 5.11
C PRO A 20 -18.56 20.35 4.52
N MET A 21 -19.29 19.23 4.34
CA MET A 21 -18.75 18.06 3.64
C MET A 21 -18.71 18.18 2.10
N PRO A 22 -19.55 18.97 1.39
CA PRO A 22 -19.50 18.99 -0.07
C PRO A 22 -18.34 19.81 -0.64
N ALA A 23 -17.81 20.79 0.11
CA ALA A 23 -16.73 21.66 -0.37
C ALA A 23 -15.36 20.96 -0.40
N VAL A 24 -15.09 20.08 0.57
CA VAL A 24 -13.86 19.26 0.57
C VAL A 24 -13.91 18.22 -0.55
N LEU A 25 -15.08 17.61 -0.80
CA LEU A 25 -15.26 16.65 -1.89
C LEU A 25 -15.10 17.30 -3.28
N MET A 26 -15.61 18.53 -3.46
CA MET A 26 -15.49 19.29 -4.71
C MET A 26 -14.08 19.83 -4.96
N ALA A 27 -13.33 20.19 -3.91
CA ALA A 27 -11.94 20.63 -4.05
C ALA A 27 -10.99 19.49 -4.51
N PHE A 28 -11.35 18.23 -4.27
CA PHE A 28 -10.63 17.07 -4.81
C PHE A 28 -10.94 16.79 -6.29
N LEU A 29 -12.00 17.37 -6.86
CA LEU A 29 -12.50 17.06 -8.21
C LEU A 29 -11.97 18.01 -9.30
N VAL A 30 -11.30 19.11 -8.96
CA VAL A 30 -10.73 20.03 -9.95
C VAL A 30 -9.32 19.56 -10.35
N CYS A 31 -9.26 18.48 -11.14
CA CYS A 31 -8.05 18.09 -11.87
C CYS A 31 -7.98 18.91 -13.17
N GLY A 32 -6.83 19.56 -13.40
CA GLY A 32 -6.54 20.22 -14.67
C GLY A 32 -6.67 19.21 -15.81
N CYS A 33 -7.51 19.52 -16.79
CA CYS A 33 -7.63 18.72 -18.00
C CYS A 33 -6.35 18.93 -18.80
N ALA A 34 -5.43 17.96 -18.78
CA ALA A 34 -4.46 17.85 -19.84
C ALA A 34 -5.25 17.60 -21.13
N VAL A 35 -4.99 18.40 -22.17
CA VAL A 35 -5.54 18.12 -23.49
C VAL A 35 -4.87 16.83 -23.95
N VAL A 36 -5.69 15.80 -24.16
CA VAL A 36 -5.27 14.49 -24.65
C VAL A 36 -5.64 14.44 -26.12
N ASP A 37 -4.64 14.18 -26.96
CA ASP A 37 -4.81 14.15 -28.41
C ASP A 37 -4.92 12.70 -28.93
N SER A 38 -5.45 12.57 -30.14
CA SER A 38 -5.67 11.32 -30.87
C SER A 38 -4.42 10.52 -31.31
N SER A 39 -3.62 9.99 -30.39
CA SER A 39 -2.28 9.39 -30.66
C SER A 39 -2.19 8.22 -31.66
N LEU A 40 -3.28 7.48 -31.88
CA LEU A 40 -3.35 6.34 -32.80
C LEU A 40 -4.63 6.42 -33.62
N THR A 41 -4.47 6.51 -34.94
CA THR A 41 -5.58 6.64 -35.89
C THR A 41 -5.35 5.79 -37.14
N PHE A 42 -6.42 5.54 -37.89
CA PHE A 42 -6.41 4.76 -39.12
C PHE A 42 -6.94 5.61 -40.30
N PRO A 43 -6.13 6.57 -40.80
CA PRO A 43 -6.60 7.59 -41.74
C PRO A 43 -7.07 7.04 -43.09
N LEU A 44 -6.62 5.83 -43.45
CA LEU A 44 -6.93 5.17 -44.73
C LEU A 44 -7.91 4.00 -44.57
N ALA A 45 -8.45 3.77 -43.37
CA ALA A 45 -9.46 2.75 -43.18
C ALA A 45 -10.76 3.13 -43.90
N ASN A 46 -11.48 2.12 -44.40
CA ASN A 46 -12.77 2.34 -45.05
C ASN A 46 -13.74 3.00 -44.04
N PRO A 47 -14.35 4.16 -44.35
CA PRO A 47 -15.21 4.90 -43.43
C PRO A 47 -16.45 4.13 -42.96
N VAL A 48 -16.83 3.05 -43.68
CA VAL A 48 -17.94 2.17 -43.32
C VAL A 48 -17.55 1.15 -42.23
N VAL A 49 -16.25 0.91 -42.04
CA VAL A 49 -15.72 -0.08 -41.11
C VAL A 49 -15.43 0.58 -39.75
N PRO A 50 -15.77 -0.06 -38.61
CA PRO A 50 -15.59 0.51 -37.27
C PRO A 50 -14.18 1.05 -36.99
N LEU A 51 -13.15 0.43 -37.59
CA LEU A 51 -11.76 0.87 -37.48
C LEU A 51 -11.53 2.34 -37.89
N ALA A 52 -12.28 2.88 -38.85
CA ALA A 52 -12.13 4.27 -39.29
C ALA A 52 -12.55 5.29 -38.22
N ALA A 53 -13.42 4.88 -37.29
CA ALA A 53 -13.82 5.68 -36.14
C ALA A 53 -12.87 5.52 -34.94
N VAL A 54 -11.89 4.60 -35.01
CA VAL A 54 -10.96 4.36 -33.91
C VAL A 54 -9.97 5.52 -33.82
N ASN A 55 -10.08 6.20 -32.69
CA ASN A 55 -9.18 7.24 -32.26
C ASN A 55 -8.80 6.95 -30.81
N LEU A 56 -7.52 6.62 -30.60
CA LEU A 56 -7.05 6.19 -29.30
C LEU A 56 -6.00 7.11 -28.72
N TYR A 57 -6.14 7.31 -27.41
CA TYR A 57 -5.09 7.83 -26.55
C TYR A 57 -4.04 6.74 -26.25
N ALA A 58 -2.79 7.08 -26.47
CA ALA A 58 -1.61 6.25 -26.29
C ALA A 58 -0.44 7.15 -25.91
N ALA A 59 0.07 6.93 -24.71
CA ALA A 59 1.23 7.61 -24.18
C ALA A 59 2.46 6.74 -24.32
N THR A 60 3.65 7.31 -24.23
CA THR A 60 4.88 6.53 -24.14
C THR A 60 4.82 5.57 -22.96
N MET A 61 5.30 4.34 -23.14
CA MET A 61 5.23 3.29 -22.12
C MET A 61 5.91 3.72 -20.81
N THR A 62 7.10 4.32 -20.96
CA THR A 62 7.87 5.00 -19.90
C THR A 62 8.62 6.18 -20.52
N SER A 63 9.11 7.10 -19.70
CA SER A 63 9.94 8.25 -20.13
C SER A 63 11.35 7.85 -20.61
N PHE A 64 11.68 6.55 -20.57
CA PHE A 64 13.03 6.03 -20.81
C PHE A 64 13.16 5.25 -22.13
N LEU A 65 12.05 5.04 -22.85
CA LEU A 65 12.00 4.15 -24.01
C LEU A 65 11.66 4.95 -25.27
N GLY A 66 12.61 5.01 -26.20
CA GLY A 66 12.41 5.68 -27.49
C GLY A 66 12.10 7.18 -27.39
N PRO A 67 11.61 7.78 -28.49
CA PRO A 67 11.23 9.19 -28.55
C PRO A 67 10.04 9.51 -27.63
N GLN A 68 10.04 10.72 -27.07
CA GLN A 68 9.00 11.24 -26.17
C GLN A 68 8.30 12.45 -26.81
N PRO A 69 7.10 12.85 -26.32
CA PRO A 69 6.37 13.98 -26.88
C PRO A 69 7.20 15.27 -26.94
N GLU A 70 8.01 15.55 -25.92
CA GLU A 70 8.88 16.72 -25.84
C GLU A 70 10.02 16.75 -26.87
N ASP A 71 10.34 15.62 -27.51
CA ASP A 71 11.35 15.57 -28.57
C ASP A 71 10.82 16.09 -29.92
N ASN A 72 9.52 16.40 -30.01
CA ASN A 72 8.81 16.70 -31.26
C ASN A 72 9.05 15.64 -32.36
N PRO A 73 8.82 14.35 -32.06
CA PRO A 73 9.01 13.31 -33.06
C PRO A 73 8.01 13.48 -34.20
N THR A 74 8.45 13.19 -35.42
CA THR A 74 7.56 13.18 -36.59
C THR A 74 6.55 12.05 -36.47
N ASN A 75 5.32 12.28 -36.96
CA ASN A 75 4.29 11.25 -37.00
C ASN A 75 4.78 10.03 -37.80
N ILE A 76 4.70 8.86 -37.18
CA ILE A 76 5.08 7.60 -37.82
C ILE A 76 3.83 7.02 -38.50
N THR A 77 3.97 6.73 -39.79
CA THR A 77 2.95 5.99 -40.54
C THR A 77 3.51 4.65 -40.97
N GLY A 78 2.71 3.60 -40.84
CA GLY A 78 3.14 2.27 -41.24
C GLY A 78 1.98 1.29 -41.23
N THR A 79 2.14 0.21 -41.99
CA THR A 79 1.17 -0.88 -41.97
C THR A 79 1.25 -1.62 -40.64
N VAL A 80 0.09 -1.93 -40.06
CA VAL A 80 -0.02 -2.66 -38.81
C VAL A 80 0.21 -4.15 -39.02
N VAL A 81 1.02 -4.73 -38.13
CA VAL A 81 1.26 -6.16 -38.01
C VAL A 81 0.90 -6.58 -36.58
N LEU A 82 0.08 -7.62 -36.45
CA LEU A 82 -0.31 -8.14 -35.15
C LEU A 82 0.81 -9.00 -34.55
N PHE A 83 1.14 -8.78 -33.28
CA PHE A 83 2.14 -9.55 -32.55
C PHE A 83 1.50 -10.39 -31.43
N ILE A 84 1.68 -11.72 -31.54
CA ILE A 84 1.11 -12.73 -30.63
C ILE A 84 2.22 -13.52 -29.91
N GLY A 85 3.50 -13.27 -30.24
CA GLY A 85 4.65 -14.01 -29.72
C GLY A 85 5.14 -13.57 -28.35
N ASP A 86 6.28 -14.13 -27.93
CA ASP A 86 7.00 -13.68 -26.73
C ASP A 86 7.80 -12.40 -27.03
N ALA A 87 7.37 -11.28 -26.45
CA ALA A 87 8.01 -9.98 -26.63
C ALA A 87 9.46 -9.93 -26.10
N CYS A 88 9.84 -10.85 -25.20
CA CYS A 88 11.20 -10.96 -24.69
C CYS A 88 12.14 -11.68 -25.66
N LYS A 89 11.59 -12.48 -26.58
CA LYS A 89 12.34 -13.26 -27.59
C LYS A 89 11.53 -13.40 -28.88
N PRO A 90 11.39 -12.33 -29.68
CA PRO A 90 10.59 -12.32 -30.91
C PRO A 90 11.33 -12.99 -32.09
N ALA A 91 11.96 -14.15 -31.86
CA ALA A 91 12.98 -14.75 -32.71
C ALA A 91 12.58 -15.02 -34.18
N THR A 92 11.29 -14.97 -34.50
CA THR A 92 10.75 -15.25 -35.84
C THR A 92 10.05 -14.05 -36.48
N LEU A 93 9.95 -12.90 -35.80
CA LEU A 93 9.24 -11.74 -36.33
C LEU A 93 10.20 -10.82 -37.09
N HIS A 94 9.89 -10.54 -38.35
CA HIS A 94 10.55 -9.51 -39.14
C HIS A 94 9.51 -8.48 -39.60
N ALA A 95 9.64 -7.24 -39.12
CA ALA A 95 8.64 -6.19 -39.30
C ALA A 95 9.26 -4.83 -39.70
N PRO A 96 10.12 -4.78 -40.74
CA PRO A 96 10.84 -3.57 -41.10
C PRO A 96 9.88 -2.48 -41.56
N GLY A 97 9.93 -1.31 -40.92
CA GLY A 97 9.06 -0.18 -41.29
C GLY A 97 7.59 -0.36 -40.91
N ARG A 98 7.26 -1.35 -40.07
CA ARG A 98 5.87 -1.67 -39.68
C ARG A 98 5.55 -1.18 -38.27
N VAL A 99 4.25 -0.98 -38.02
CA VAL A 99 3.71 -0.72 -36.69
C VAL A 99 3.29 -2.05 -36.08
N LEU A 100 3.86 -2.42 -34.94
CA LEU A 100 3.45 -3.63 -34.21
C LEU A 100 2.29 -3.31 -33.28
N LEU A 101 1.18 -4.00 -33.46
CA LEU A 101 0.09 -4.06 -32.47
C LEU A 101 0.28 -5.32 -31.64
N VAL A 102 0.66 -5.16 -30.37
CA VAL A 102 0.82 -6.29 -29.45
C VAL A 102 -0.56 -6.76 -28.98
N THR A 103 -0.79 -8.06 -28.86
CA THR A 103 -2.02 -8.59 -28.25
C THR A 103 -1.96 -8.58 -26.73
N SER A 104 -3.11 -8.54 -26.06
CA SER A 104 -3.23 -8.69 -24.61
C SER A 104 -2.65 -10.02 -24.10
N GLU A 105 -2.76 -11.08 -24.90
CA GLU A 105 -2.14 -12.37 -24.61
C GLU A 105 -0.61 -12.27 -24.62
N ALA A 106 -0.02 -11.72 -25.68
CA ALA A 106 1.42 -11.51 -25.77
C ALA A 106 1.93 -10.58 -24.66
N SER A 107 1.17 -9.53 -24.32
CA SER A 107 1.56 -8.61 -23.26
C SER A 107 1.55 -9.26 -21.88
N SER A 108 0.58 -10.12 -21.59
CA SER A 108 0.50 -10.85 -20.32
C SER A 108 1.59 -11.92 -20.14
N ARG A 109 2.15 -12.43 -21.25
CA ARG A 109 3.21 -13.45 -21.23
C ARG A 109 4.62 -12.87 -21.18
N ALA A 110 4.78 -11.57 -21.42
CA ALA A 110 6.08 -10.92 -21.39
C ALA A 110 6.64 -10.88 -19.96
N ALA A 111 7.68 -11.67 -19.70
CA ALA A 111 8.30 -11.85 -18.39
C ALA A 111 9.72 -11.25 -18.33
N CYS A 112 9.91 -10.03 -18.84
CA CYS A 112 11.18 -9.33 -18.84
C CYS A 112 10.97 -7.81 -18.72
N SER A 113 12.06 -7.05 -18.59
CA SER A 113 11.99 -5.59 -18.42
C SER A 113 11.43 -4.89 -19.66
N PHE A 114 10.81 -3.73 -19.48
CA PHE A 114 10.33 -2.91 -20.60
C PHE A 114 11.46 -2.50 -21.56
N GLU A 115 12.69 -2.31 -21.06
CA GLU A 115 13.87 -2.08 -21.89
C GLU A 115 14.24 -3.32 -22.73
N THR A 116 14.16 -4.52 -22.15
CA THR A 116 14.40 -5.77 -22.87
C THR A 116 13.35 -5.97 -23.96
N ILE A 117 12.08 -5.73 -23.65
CA ILE A 117 10.97 -5.78 -24.61
C ILE A 117 11.21 -4.80 -25.76
N TYR A 118 11.56 -3.54 -25.42
CA TYR A 118 11.83 -2.51 -26.41
C TYR A 118 12.95 -2.93 -27.36
N LEU A 119 14.11 -3.33 -26.83
CA LEU A 119 15.28 -3.72 -27.64
C LEU A 119 14.98 -4.94 -28.51
N SER A 120 14.22 -5.90 -27.98
CA SER A 120 13.85 -7.12 -28.70
C SER A 120 12.92 -6.82 -29.86
N LEU A 121 11.90 -5.98 -29.66
CA LEU A 121 10.98 -5.58 -30.72
C LEU A 121 11.64 -4.62 -31.72
N TYR A 122 12.55 -3.75 -31.27
CA TYR A 122 13.35 -2.89 -32.13
C TYR A 122 14.19 -3.70 -33.12
N ALA A 123 14.80 -4.80 -32.66
CA ALA A 123 15.61 -5.68 -33.51
C ALA A 123 14.81 -6.33 -34.67
N THR A 124 13.48 -6.35 -34.61
CA THR A 124 12.62 -6.83 -35.70
C THR A 124 12.50 -5.85 -36.87
N GLY A 125 12.96 -4.59 -36.68
CA GLY A 125 12.85 -3.49 -37.63
C GLY A 125 11.58 -2.66 -37.51
N ALA A 126 10.77 -2.88 -36.47
CA ALA A 126 9.56 -2.11 -36.21
C ALA A 126 9.86 -0.63 -35.99
N VAL A 127 8.97 0.24 -36.51
CA VAL A 127 9.08 1.70 -36.33
C VAL A 127 8.24 2.23 -35.19
N ALA A 128 7.18 1.50 -34.84
CA ALA A 128 6.38 1.77 -33.66
C ALA A 128 5.83 0.47 -33.07
N VAL A 129 5.62 0.47 -31.76
CA VAL A 129 4.96 -0.62 -31.03
C VAL A 129 3.84 -0.01 -30.19
N VAL A 130 2.63 -0.54 -30.38
CA VAL A 130 1.44 -0.20 -29.60
C VAL A 130 1.13 -1.36 -28.65
N TRP A 131 1.28 -1.09 -27.35
CA TRP A 131 1.08 -2.03 -26.27
C TRP A 131 -0.30 -1.83 -25.62
N PRO A 132 -1.24 -2.79 -25.70
CA PRO A 132 -2.57 -2.59 -25.17
C PRO A 132 -2.58 -2.76 -23.64
N ALA A 133 -3.39 -1.92 -23.00
CA ALA A 133 -3.83 -2.05 -21.62
C ALA A 133 -5.35 -1.84 -21.58
N VAL A 134 -6.08 -2.90 -21.94
CA VAL A 134 -7.54 -2.87 -22.11
C VAL A 134 -8.23 -2.33 -20.85
N ASP A 135 -9.17 -1.42 -21.05
CA ASP A 135 -9.98 -0.75 -20.03
C ASP A 135 -9.18 0.03 -18.95
N ASN A 136 -7.93 0.39 -19.25
CA ASN A 136 -7.05 1.12 -18.34
C ASN A 136 -6.51 2.40 -18.97
N LEU A 137 -6.32 3.45 -18.16
CA LEU A 137 -5.57 4.62 -18.61
C LEU A 137 -4.09 4.22 -18.83
N PRO A 138 -3.50 4.52 -20.00
CA PRO A 138 -2.17 4.04 -20.32
C PRO A 138 -1.08 4.67 -19.46
N SER A 139 0.06 3.97 -19.41
CA SER A 139 1.37 4.48 -18.99
C SER A 139 1.54 4.99 -17.56
N ILE A 140 0.85 4.36 -16.60
CA ILE A 140 1.10 4.57 -15.15
C ILE A 140 2.55 4.31 -14.71
N TYR A 141 3.30 3.58 -15.53
CA TYR A 141 4.70 3.21 -15.31
C TYR A 141 5.69 4.26 -15.81
N VAL A 142 5.30 5.53 -15.88
CA VAL A 142 6.08 6.58 -16.58
C VAL A 142 7.55 6.65 -16.16
N TYR A 143 7.85 6.52 -14.85
CA TYR A 143 9.22 6.55 -14.34
C TYR A 143 9.84 5.17 -14.11
N SER A 144 9.26 4.11 -14.66
CA SER A 144 9.79 2.75 -14.53
C SER A 144 11.00 2.53 -15.43
N HIS A 145 12.09 2.06 -14.85
CA HIS A 145 13.34 1.71 -15.55
C HIS A 145 13.99 0.47 -14.95
N ASP A 146 14.87 -0.21 -15.69
CA ASP A 146 15.58 -1.39 -15.19
C ASP A 146 16.88 -1.06 -14.42
N GLY A 147 17.27 0.22 -14.44
CA GLY A 147 18.50 0.73 -13.82
C GLY A 147 19.33 1.56 -14.80
N SER A 148 19.14 1.35 -16.11
CA SER A 148 19.85 2.09 -17.15
C SER A 148 19.34 3.53 -17.33
N ARG A 149 18.11 3.81 -16.85
CA ARG A 149 17.40 5.08 -17.01
C ARG A 149 17.35 5.52 -18.48
N GLY A 150 17.11 4.57 -19.38
CA GLY A 150 16.97 4.83 -20.81
C GLY A 150 18.28 5.06 -21.55
N SER A 151 19.45 4.94 -20.91
CA SER A 151 20.75 5.09 -21.59
C SER A 151 20.90 4.18 -22.82
N ARG A 152 20.22 3.03 -22.82
CA ARG A 152 20.25 2.04 -23.90
C ARG A 152 19.18 2.23 -24.98
N THR A 153 18.11 2.94 -24.66
CA THR A 153 16.86 2.91 -25.45
C THR A 153 16.35 4.27 -25.87
N ARG A 154 16.68 5.34 -25.13
CA ARG A 154 16.13 6.68 -25.36
C ARG A 154 16.53 7.30 -26.69
N HIS A 155 17.74 6.96 -27.18
CA HIS A 155 18.28 7.45 -28.45
C HIS A 155 17.78 6.67 -29.67
N LEU A 156 17.10 5.53 -29.46
CA LEU A 156 16.61 4.70 -30.56
C LEU A 156 15.29 5.28 -31.12
N PRO A 157 15.04 5.19 -32.43
CA PRO A 157 13.96 5.93 -33.09
C PRO A 157 12.57 5.27 -33.00
N MET A 158 12.48 4.01 -32.55
CA MET A 158 11.20 3.30 -32.51
C MET A 158 10.30 3.89 -31.41
N LEU A 159 9.06 4.26 -31.76
CA LEU A 159 8.06 4.65 -30.77
C LEU A 159 7.59 3.44 -29.97
N PHE A 160 7.49 3.58 -28.66
CA PHE A 160 6.93 2.53 -27.81
C PHE A 160 5.83 3.07 -26.92
N LEU A 161 4.60 2.84 -27.35
CA LEU A 161 3.42 3.44 -26.77
C LEU A 161 2.59 2.38 -26.05
N ARG A 162 1.87 2.81 -25.01
CA ARG A 162 0.82 2.05 -24.37
C ARG A 162 -0.51 2.71 -24.68
N ALA A 163 -1.47 1.94 -25.16
CA ALA A 163 -2.81 2.41 -25.47
C ALA A 163 -3.83 1.78 -24.51
N GLY A 164 -4.87 2.52 -24.15
CA GLY A 164 -5.95 2.09 -23.25
C GLY A 164 -7.28 1.86 -23.98
N PRO A 165 -7.39 0.94 -24.95
CA PRO A 165 -8.65 0.72 -25.66
C PRO A 165 -9.71 0.14 -24.73
N SER A 166 -10.99 0.45 -24.98
CA SER A 166 -12.08 -0.35 -24.41
C SER A 166 -12.07 -1.76 -25.01
N SER A 167 -12.71 -2.72 -24.34
CA SER A 167 -12.83 -4.09 -24.84
C SER A 167 -13.33 -4.17 -26.31
N ASP A 168 -14.39 -3.44 -26.67
CA ASP A 168 -14.93 -3.44 -28.04
C ASP A 168 -13.96 -2.85 -29.08
N VAL A 169 -13.24 -1.78 -28.69
CA VAL A 169 -12.22 -1.16 -29.56
C VAL A 169 -11.01 -2.07 -29.69
N TYR A 170 -10.62 -2.78 -28.63
CA TYR A 170 -9.55 -3.77 -28.67
C TYR A 170 -9.87 -4.90 -29.65
N ASP A 171 -11.09 -5.45 -29.61
CA ASP A 171 -11.51 -6.49 -30.54
C ASP A 171 -11.50 -5.99 -31.99
N THR A 172 -11.95 -4.75 -32.22
CA THR A 172 -11.87 -4.09 -33.53
C THR A 172 -10.43 -3.95 -34.01
N LEU A 173 -9.50 -3.54 -33.13
CA LEU A 173 -8.09 -3.41 -33.47
C LEU A 173 -7.46 -4.75 -33.84
N VAL A 174 -7.68 -5.80 -33.05
CA VAL A 174 -7.06 -7.10 -33.30
C VAL A 174 -7.59 -7.73 -34.59
N THR A 175 -8.86 -7.52 -34.92
CA THR A 175 -9.51 -8.15 -36.07
C THR A 175 -9.37 -7.36 -37.37
N GLN A 176 -9.40 -6.02 -37.32
CA GLN A 176 -9.51 -5.18 -38.52
C GLN A 176 -8.26 -4.33 -38.78
N ALA A 177 -7.45 -4.00 -37.77
CA ALA A 177 -6.23 -3.21 -37.96
C ALA A 177 -5.11 -3.93 -38.75
N PRO A 178 -4.90 -5.26 -38.64
CA PRO A 178 -3.80 -5.92 -39.35
C PRO A 178 -3.87 -5.68 -40.86
N GLY A 179 -2.76 -5.26 -41.45
CA GLY A 179 -2.69 -4.90 -42.89
C GLY A 179 -3.16 -3.49 -43.23
N GLN A 180 -3.75 -2.75 -42.30
CA GLN A 180 -4.15 -1.35 -42.48
C GLN A 180 -3.00 -0.38 -42.15
N ILE A 181 -3.06 0.84 -42.67
CA ILE A 181 -2.09 1.89 -42.35
C ILE A 181 -2.55 2.63 -41.10
N ALA A 182 -1.72 2.61 -40.06
CA ALA A 182 -1.90 3.42 -38.86
C ALA A 182 -1.00 4.65 -38.92
N ALA A 183 -1.49 5.76 -38.39
CA ALA A 183 -0.70 6.92 -38.02
C ALA A 183 -0.56 6.95 -36.50
N VAL A 184 0.68 7.07 -36.03
CA VAL A 184 1.04 6.94 -34.62
C VAL A 184 1.93 8.10 -34.20
N TYR A 185 1.63 8.71 -33.06
CA TYR A 185 2.48 9.72 -32.41
C TYR A 185 2.44 9.54 -30.89
N PRO A 186 3.52 9.90 -30.17
CA PRO A 186 3.52 9.84 -28.72
C PRO A 186 2.73 11.02 -28.14
N ASP A 187 1.69 10.74 -27.38
CA ASP A 187 0.93 11.76 -26.65
C ASP A 187 1.45 11.94 -25.22
N VAL A 188 1.11 13.08 -24.61
CA VAL A 188 1.46 13.45 -23.25
C VAL A 188 0.94 12.42 -22.27
N ASN A 189 1.81 11.97 -21.38
CA ASN A 189 1.43 11.05 -20.32
C ASN A 189 0.79 11.81 -19.15
N VAL A 190 -0.52 11.67 -18.96
CA VAL A 190 -1.28 12.33 -17.88
C VAL A 190 -0.81 11.94 -16.47
N TRP A 191 -0.11 10.82 -16.31
CA TRP A 191 0.48 10.42 -15.03
C TRP A 191 1.63 11.33 -14.60
N HIS A 192 2.31 12.03 -15.51
CA HIS A 192 3.31 13.04 -15.13
C HIS A 192 2.70 14.13 -14.25
N ALA A 193 1.61 14.75 -14.71
CA ALA A 193 0.91 15.78 -13.96
C ALA A 193 0.39 15.23 -12.62
N THR A 194 -0.20 14.04 -12.65
CA THR A 194 -0.71 13.34 -11.46
C THR A 194 0.39 13.10 -10.43
N PHE A 195 1.53 12.55 -10.84
CA PHE A 195 2.67 12.28 -9.96
C PHE A 195 3.29 13.56 -9.43
N SER A 196 3.31 14.65 -10.20
CA SER A 196 3.76 15.96 -9.68
C SER A 196 2.74 16.66 -8.76
N SER A 197 1.49 16.21 -8.74
CA SER A 197 0.43 16.88 -7.98
C SER A 197 0.69 16.85 -6.47
N TRP A 198 0.29 17.92 -5.78
CA TRP A 198 0.49 18.02 -4.33
C TRP A 198 -0.28 16.94 -3.57
N GLN A 199 -1.46 16.54 -4.06
CA GLN A 199 -2.28 15.50 -3.45
C GLN A 199 -1.53 14.17 -3.45
N TYR A 200 -0.98 13.79 -4.60
CA TYR A 200 -0.21 12.56 -4.74
C TYR A 200 1.06 12.62 -3.87
N GLN A 201 1.83 13.69 -3.99
CA GLN A 201 3.07 13.86 -3.23
C GLN A 201 2.83 13.90 -1.72
N LEU A 202 1.72 14.46 -1.24
CA LEU A 202 1.40 14.51 0.18
C LEU A 202 0.86 13.17 0.69
N PHE A 203 -0.20 12.65 0.07
CA PHE A 203 -1.00 11.57 0.63
C PHE A 203 -0.49 10.17 0.28
N ILE A 204 0.21 9.99 -0.85
CA ILE A 204 0.82 8.71 -1.20
C ILE A 204 2.28 8.66 -0.77
N ARG A 205 3.00 9.78 -0.85
CA ARG A 205 4.45 9.80 -0.62
C ARG A 205 4.82 10.35 0.75
N ALA A 206 4.72 11.66 0.95
CA ALA A 206 5.34 12.36 2.07
C ALA A 206 4.78 11.93 3.43
N LEU A 207 3.45 11.94 3.60
CA LEU A 207 2.83 11.62 4.88
C LEU A 207 3.06 10.15 5.30
N PRO A 208 2.70 9.13 4.49
CA PRO A 208 2.92 7.76 4.90
C PRO A 208 4.41 7.42 5.05
N SER A 209 5.31 7.96 4.21
CA SER A 209 6.75 7.70 4.36
C SER A 209 7.33 8.30 5.63
N ALA A 210 7.01 9.56 5.94
CA ALA A 210 7.48 10.22 7.17
C ALA A 210 6.97 9.49 8.41
N VAL A 211 5.69 9.10 8.42
CA VAL A 211 5.08 8.37 9.53
C VAL A 211 5.71 6.97 9.69
N LEU A 212 5.98 6.25 8.60
CA LEU A 212 6.63 4.94 8.64
C LEU A 212 8.09 5.04 9.13
N ILE A 213 8.87 6.01 8.65
CA ILE A 213 10.26 6.25 9.11
C ILE A 213 10.25 6.63 10.60
N ALA A 214 9.37 7.55 11.01
CA ALA A 214 9.23 7.92 12.42
C ALA A 214 8.83 6.72 13.29
N SER A 215 7.89 5.90 12.82
CA SER A 215 7.49 4.69 13.53
C SER A 215 8.64 3.70 13.69
N GLY A 216 9.41 3.43 12.63
CA GLY A 216 10.55 2.50 12.70
C GLY A 216 11.69 3.02 13.58
N THR A 217 11.99 4.32 13.56
CA THR A 217 12.99 4.94 14.43
C THR A 217 12.56 4.91 15.91
N ILE A 218 11.30 5.24 16.21
CA ILE A 218 10.75 5.13 17.56
C ILE A 218 10.73 3.66 18.01
N ALA A 219 10.39 2.71 17.12
CA ALA A 219 10.43 1.29 17.43
C ALA A 219 11.84 0.82 17.78
N ALA A 220 12.87 1.34 17.12
CA ALA A 220 14.26 1.03 17.42
C ALA A 220 14.67 1.58 18.80
N ALA A 221 14.26 2.82 19.10
CA ALA A 221 14.48 3.43 20.41
C ALA A 221 13.78 2.63 21.52
N TYR A 222 12.51 2.25 21.33
CA TYR A 222 11.76 1.44 22.29
C TYR A 222 12.34 0.04 22.44
N SER A 223 12.78 -0.61 21.36
CA SER A 223 13.49 -1.90 21.41
C SER A 223 14.76 -1.79 22.25
N THR A 224 15.55 -0.74 22.05
CA THR A 224 16.79 -0.49 22.81
C THR A 224 16.50 -0.29 24.30
N LEU A 225 15.46 0.49 24.62
CA LEU A 225 15.02 0.70 26.00
C LEU A 225 14.53 -0.61 26.64
N HIS A 226 13.76 -1.43 25.92
CA HIS A 226 13.34 -2.75 26.40
C HIS A 226 14.53 -3.67 26.68
N LEU A 227 15.51 -3.73 25.77
CA LEU A 227 16.73 -4.52 25.97
C LEU A 227 17.55 -4.03 27.16
N ARG A 228 17.62 -2.71 27.37
CA ARG A 228 18.24 -2.13 28.55
C ARG A 228 17.54 -2.56 29.84
N LEU A 229 16.21 -2.53 29.89
CA LEU A 229 15.44 -3.00 31.05
C LEU A 229 15.66 -4.50 31.32
N ILE A 230 15.73 -5.32 30.27
CA ILE A 230 16.05 -6.75 30.41
C ILE A 230 17.47 -6.94 30.95
N TYR A 231 18.44 -6.17 30.46
CA TYR A 231 19.82 -6.22 30.94
C TYR A 231 19.93 -5.78 32.42
N GLU A 232 19.26 -4.70 32.81
CA GLU A 232 19.19 -4.26 34.21
C GLU A 232 18.56 -5.33 35.11
N GLY A 233 17.50 -6.00 34.63
CA GLY A 233 16.90 -7.16 35.29
C GLY A 233 17.89 -8.33 35.45
N TYR A 234 18.64 -8.67 34.40
CA TYR A 234 19.68 -9.71 34.46
C TYR A 234 20.78 -9.37 35.46
N VAL A 235 21.26 -8.12 35.48
CA VAL A 235 22.28 -7.65 36.42
C VAL A 235 21.78 -7.75 37.85
N HIS A 236 20.51 -7.44 38.10
CA HIS A 236 19.87 -7.55 39.40
C HIS A 236 19.66 -9.02 39.84
N ASP A 237 19.20 -9.88 38.92
CA ASP A 237 18.81 -11.25 39.24
C ASP A 237 20.00 -12.23 39.27
N VAL A 238 21.08 -11.95 38.55
CA VAL A 238 22.25 -12.82 38.44
C VAL A 238 23.47 -12.21 39.16
N PRO A 239 23.98 -12.86 40.23
CA PRO A 239 25.16 -12.39 40.97
C PRO A 239 26.37 -12.17 40.07
N ALA A 240 27.19 -11.15 40.34
CA ALA A 240 28.31 -10.73 39.50
C ALA A 240 29.26 -11.88 39.12
N GLY A 241 29.66 -12.72 40.08
CA GLY A 241 30.55 -13.88 39.83
C GLY A 241 29.94 -15.02 39.02
N ARG A 242 28.64 -14.95 38.70
CA ARG A 242 27.91 -15.92 37.88
C ARG A 242 27.46 -15.34 36.54
N ARG A 243 27.82 -14.10 36.21
CA ARG A 243 27.44 -13.50 34.92
C ARG A 243 28.31 -14.09 33.81
N SER A 244 27.68 -14.52 32.72
CA SER A 244 28.37 -14.99 31.51
C SER A 244 27.50 -14.71 30.28
N VAL A 245 28.11 -14.61 29.10
CA VAL A 245 27.38 -14.40 27.83
C VAL A 245 26.33 -15.49 27.60
N PRO A 246 26.62 -16.80 27.77
CA PRO A 246 25.61 -17.85 27.58
C PRO A 246 24.41 -17.70 28.53
N ARG A 247 24.64 -17.33 29.80
CA ARG A 247 23.55 -17.09 30.77
C ARG A 247 22.73 -15.85 30.41
N TYR A 248 23.38 -14.80 29.93
CA TYR A 248 22.67 -13.62 29.44
C TYR A 248 21.78 -13.95 28.24
N VAL A 249 22.27 -14.72 27.26
CA VAL A 249 21.47 -15.17 26.11
C VAL A 249 20.28 -16.03 26.54
N LEU A 250 20.48 -16.94 27.51
CA LEU A 250 19.37 -17.72 28.08
C LEU A 250 18.35 -16.83 28.81
N TYR A 251 18.81 -15.87 29.60
CA TYR A 251 17.94 -14.89 30.28
C TYR A 251 17.14 -14.07 29.25
N LEU A 252 17.83 -13.53 28.25
CA LEU A 252 17.22 -12.77 27.16
C LEU A 252 16.14 -13.58 26.45
N ARG A 253 16.42 -14.84 26.09
CA ARG A 253 15.43 -15.73 25.46
C ARG A 253 14.18 -15.94 26.31
N GLN A 254 14.31 -15.92 27.63
CA GLN A 254 13.18 -16.06 28.57
C GLN A 254 12.42 -14.74 28.79
N SER A 255 13.08 -13.60 28.60
CA SER A 255 12.49 -12.26 28.79
C SER A 255 11.87 -11.67 27.53
N VAL A 256 12.27 -12.14 26.35
CA VAL A 256 11.75 -11.66 25.06
C VAL A 256 10.34 -12.22 24.80
N GLY A 257 9.34 -11.36 24.96
CA GLY A 257 7.95 -11.61 24.56
C GLY A 257 7.52 -10.95 23.25
N LEU A 258 6.22 -11.07 22.93
CA LEU A 258 5.57 -10.50 21.73
C LEU A 258 5.88 -9.01 21.45
N PRO A 259 5.92 -8.10 22.45
CA PRO A 259 6.26 -6.70 22.22
C PRO A 259 7.59 -6.49 21.48
N HIS A 260 8.61 -7.29 21.82
CA HIS A 260 9.94 -7.16 21.22
C HIS A 260 9.96 -7.61 19.76
N TYR A 261 9.19 -8.66 19.43
CA TYR A 261 9.03 -9.10 18.05
C TYR A 261 8.32 -8.04 17.21
N VAL A 262 7.26 -7.41 17.73
CA VAL A 262 6.57 -6.33 17.02
C VAL A 262 7.52 -5.15 16.79
N LEU A 263 8.22 -4.69 17.82
CA LEU A 263 9.13 -3.56 17.68
C LEU A 263 10.28 -3.87 16.70
N ALA A 264 10.83 -5.09 16.72
CA ALA A 264 11.85 -5.51 15.76
C ALA A 264 11.32 -5.54 14.31
N ILE A 265 10.13 -6.09 14.09
CA ILE A 265 9.46 -6.09 12.77
C ILE A 265 9.24 -4.67 12.30
N GLU A 266 8.74 -3.78 13.16
CA GLU A 266 8.46 -2.38 12.80
C GLU A 266 9.74 -1.58 12.55
N THR A 267 10.80 -1.80 13.33
CA THR A 267 12.10 -1.17 13.09
C THR A 267 12.59 -1.45 11.68
N VAL A 268 12.49 -2.69 11.20
CA VAL A 268 12.97 -3.07 9.85
C VAL A 268 11.96 -2.68 8.77
N THR A 269 10.72 -3.13 8.90
CA THR A 269 9.74 -3.01 7.81
C THR A 269 9.22 -1.59 7.65
N ALA A 270 8.98 -0.85 8.73
CA ALA A 270 8.49 0.52 8.62
C ALA A 270 9.58 1.46 8.08
N THR A 271 10.84 1.32 8.53
CA THR A 271 11.93 2.13 7.95
C THR A 271 12.16 1.81 6.49
N LEU A 272 12.28 0.54 6.10
CA LEU A 272 12.51 0.16 4.70
C LEU A 272 11.36 0.61 3.80
N CYS A 273 10.11 0.31 4.15
CA CYS A 273 8.95 0.73 3.38
C CYS A 273 8.83 2.26 3.32
N GLY A 274 9.07 2.94 4.44
CA GLY A 274 9.07 4.40 4.51
C GLY A 274 10.15 5.03 3.63
N SER A 275 11.38 4.52 3.66
CA SER A 275 12.48 4.99 2.82
C SER A 275 12.23 4.74 1.34
N VAL A 276 11.78 3.54 0.96
CA VAL A 276 11.45 3.21 -0.43
C VAL A 276 10.33 4.11 -0.95
N LEU A 277 9.30 4.33 -0.13
CA LEU A 277 8.19 5.22 -0.48
C LEU A 277 8.66 6.68 -0.56
N ALA A 278 9.52 7.15 0.34
CA ALA A 278 10.09 8.49 0.27
C ALA A 278 10.92 8.70 -1.00
N ILE A 279 11.71 7.71 -1.42
CA ILE A 279 12.60 7.81 -2.58
C ILE A 279 11.82 7.69 -3.88
N ASN A 280 10.99 6.66 -4.03
CA ASN A 280 10.31 6.29 -5.27
C ASN A 280 8.92 6.92 -5.42
N GLY A 281 8.19 7.08 -4.31
CA GLY A 281 6.84 7.60 -4.27
C GLY A 281 5.87 6.82 -5.16
N PHE A 282 5.87 5.49 -5.12
CA PHE A 282 5.01 4.62 -5.94
C PHE A 282 5.06 4.93 -7.44
N PHE A 283 6.27 4.84 -8.02
CA PHE A 283 6.55 5.19 -9.42
C PHE A 283 6.44 6.67 -9.77
N SER A 284 6.26 7.59 -8.81
CA SER A 284 6.25 9.04 -9.09
C SER A 284 7.62 9.65 -9.35
N THR A 285 8.71 8.88 -9.19
CA THR A 285 10.06 9.35 -9.48
C THR A 285 10.91 8.23 -10.11
N PRO A 286 11.99 8.58 -10.82
CA PRO A 286 12.89 7.62 -11.46
C PRO A 286 14.07 7.22 -10.58
N ASN A 287 13.89 7.25 -9.26
CA ASN A 287 15.03 7.07 -8.35
C ASN A 287 15.36 5.60 -8.08
N LEU A 288 14.36 4.72 -8.10
CA LEU A 288 14.55 3.28 -7.90
C LEU A 288 14.27 2.51 -9.18
N ALA A 289 15.08 1.47 -9.42
CA ALA A 289 14.80 0.51 -10.46
C ALA A 289 13.47 -0.22 -10.20
N PHE A 290 12.81 -0.60 -11.28
CA PHE A 290 11.50 -1.25 -11.29
C PHE A 290 11.43 -2.49 -10.39
N PRO A 291 12.39 -3.44 -10.41
CA PRO A 291 12.35 -4.61 -9.52
C PRO A 291 12.28 -4.24 -8.04
N THR A 292 13.03 -3.23 -7.64
CA THR A 292 13.04 -2.75 -6.26
C THR A 292 11.71 -2.07 -5.93
N ALA A 293 11.21 -1.22 -6.81
CA ALA A 293 9.92 -0.57 -6.62
C ALA A 293 8.77 -1.57 -6.48
N THR A 294 8.74 -2.61 -7.32
CA THR A 294 7.66 -3.60 -7.34
C THR A 294 7.75 -4.60 -6.18
N TYR A 295 8.95 -4.94 -5.72
CA TYR A 295 9.13 -5.76 -4.50
C TYR A 295 8.46 -5.11 -3.28
N PHE A 296 8.64 -3.81 -3.11
CA PHE A 296 8.09 -3.04 -1.98
C PHE A 296 6.69 -2.46 -2.25
N MET A 297 6.06 -2.76 -3.38
CA MET A 297 4.78 -2.18 -3.79
C MET A 297 3.64 -2.47 -2.79
N THR A 298 3.67 -3.64 -2.15
CA THR A 298 2.71 -4.02 -1.10
C THR A 298 3.04 -3.42 0.27
N LEU A 299 4.12 -2.64 0.39
CA LEU A 299 4.69 -2.15 1.65
C LEU A 299 4.92 -3.26 2.70
N LEU A 300 5.30 -4.45 2.22
CA LEU A 300 5.49 -5.65 3.04
C LEU A 300 4.25 -5.95 3.88
N SER A 301 3.08 -5.95 3.23
CA SER A 301 1.75 -6.06 3.86
C SER A 301 1.62 -7.28 4.76
N GLY A 302 2.26 -8.40 4.43
CA GLY A 302 2.24 -9.62 5.22
C GLY A 302 2.97 -9.44 6.56
N TRP A 303 4.15 -8.81 6.54
CA TRP A 303 4.87 -8.49 7.77
C TRP A 303 4.14 -7.46 8.63
N SER A 304 3.51 -6.48 7.99
CA SER A 304 2.62 -5.55 8.69
C SER A 304 1.49 -6.30 9.39
N PHE A 305 0.78 -7.16 8.67
CA PHE A 305 -0.31 -7.93 9.26
C PHE A 305 0.15 -8.75 10.47
N VAL A 306 1.32 -9.39 10.39
CA VAL A 306 1.90 -10.11 11.54
C VAL A 306 2.09 -9.21 12.74
N ALA A 307 2.72 -8.05 12.57
CA ALA A 307 2.91 -7.11 13.69
C ALA A 307 1.58 -6.67 14.30
N SER A 308 0.52 -6.49 13.50
CA SER A 308 -0.84 -6.16 13.99
C SER A 308 -1.49 -7.34 14.70
N LEU A 309 -1.31 -8.56 14.20
CA LEU A 309 -1.79 -9.80 14.83
C LEU A 309 -1.13 -10.04 16.19
N LEU A 310 0.20 -9.90 16.27
CA LEU A 310 0.96 -10.03 17.51
C LEU A 310 0.54 -8.95 18.52
N SER A 311 0.35 -7.71 18.06
CA SER A 311 -0.14 -6.60 18.90
C SER A 311 -1.54 -6.88 19.44
N SER A 312 -2.43 -7.37 18.58
CA SER A 312 -3.79 -7.78 18.94
C SER A 312 -3.80 -8.92 19.96
N ALA A 313 -2.88 -9.88 19.83
CA ALA A 313 -2.72 -10.96 20.80
C ALA A 313 -2.33 -10.43 22.19
N VAL A 314 -1.40 -9.47 22.27
CA VAL A 314 -1.05 -8.84 23.56
C VAL A 314 -2.26 -8.14 24.18
N TRP A 315 -3.01 -7.36 23.39
CA TRP A 315 -4.23 -6.70 23.89
C TRP A 315 -5.25 -7.71 24.42
N ILE A 316 -5.56 -8.75 23.64
CA ILE A 316 -6.58 -9.74 24.00
C ILE A 316 -6.17 -10.54 25.24
N ARG A 317 -4.89 -10.88 25.40
CA ARG A 317 -4.40 -11.57 26.61
C ARG A 317 -4.62 -10.74 27.87
N GLN A 318 -4.48 -9.41 27.78
CA GLN A 318 -4.75 -8.51 28.91
C GLN A 318 -6.26 -8.31 29.12
N ALA A 319 -7.03 -8.15 28.04
CA ALA A 319 -8.49 -7.97 28.11
C ALA A 319 -9.23 -9.24 28.56
N ALA A 320 -8.66 -10.42 28.31
CA ALA A 320 -9.20 -11.73 28.68
C ALA A 320 -9.51 -11.89 30.17
N GLY A 321 -8.81 -11.17 31.05
CA GLY A 321 -9.08 -11.17 32.49
C GLY A 321 -10.30 -10.33 32.89
N LEU A 322 -10.81 -9.49 31.99
CA LEU A 322 -11.88 -8.53 32.25
C LEU A 322 -13.15 -8.82 31.44
N ILE A 323 -12.98 -9.37 30.23
CA ILE A 323 -14.08 -9.63 29.29
C ILE A 323 -14.05 -11.11 28.91
N ASP A 324 -15.12 -11.82 29.22
CA ASP A 324 -15.28 -13.19 28.77
C ASP A 324 -15.79 -13.21 27.32
N SER A 325 -14.91 -13.54 26.38
CA SER A 325 -15.24 -13.73 24.97
C SER A 325 -14.88 -15.14 24.56
N LYS A 326 -15.88 -15.92 24.15
CA LYS A 326 -15.74 -17.33 23.74
C LYS A 326 -15.52 -17.50 22.23
N THR A 327 -15.28 -16.42 21.49
CA THR A 327 -15.07 -16.54 20.03
C THR A 327 -13.79 -17.30 19.72
N PHE A 328 -13.78 -18.03 18.60
CA PHE A 328 -12.63 -18.82 18.19
C PHE A 328 -11.38 -17.96 18.02
N LEU A 329 -11.49 -16.79 17.38
CA LEU A 329 -10.35 -15.89 17.17
C LEU A 329 -9.78 -15.35 18.49
N THR A 330 -10.62 -15.05 19.49
CA THR A 330 -10.14 -14.68 20.83
C THR A 330 -9.31 -15.81 21.44
N ARG A 331 -9.75 -17.07 21.32
CA ARG A 331 -9.02 -18.25 21.83
C ARG A 331 -7.68 -18.46 21.12
N VAL A 332 -7.65 -18.30 19.80
CA VAL A 332 -6.41 -18.36 19.01
C VAL A 332 -5.43 -17.28 19.47
N LEU A 333 -5.88 -16.04 19.63
CA LEU A 333 -5.04 -14.89 20.03
C LEU A 333 -4.61 -14.96 21.51
N ARG A 334 -5.44 -15.56 22.38
CA ARG A 334 -5.09 -15.88 23.77
C ARG A 334 -3.96 -16.92 23.85
N GLY A 335 -3.91 -17.85 22.90
CA GLY A 335 -2.87 -18.88 22.79
C GLY A 335 -3.37 -20.32 22.91
N ASP A 336 -4.68 -20.55 22.96
CA ASP A 336 -5.29 -21.88 23.09
C ASP A 336 -5.01 -22.78 21.88
N HIS A 337 -4.76 -22.16 20.71
CA HIS A 337 -4.54 -22.84 19.43
C HIS A 337 -3.24 -22.37 18.76
N PRO A 338 -2.06 -22.80 19.25
CA PRO A 338 -0.77 -22.28 18.81
C PRO A 338 -0.46 -22.57 17.33
N LEU A 339 -0.92 -23.72 16.80
CA LEU A 339 -0.72 -24.07 15.40
C LEU A 339 -1.50 -23.14 14.46
N VAL A 340 -2.76 -22.82 14.80
CA VAL A 340 -3.58 -21.88 14.02
C VAL A 340 -2.97 -20.48 14.08
N PHE A 341 -2.51 -20.05 15.26
CA PHE A 341 -1.81 -18.77 15.41
C PHE A 341 -0.54 -18.71 14.56
N ALA A 342 0.27 -19.77 14.53
CA ALA A 342 1.47 -19.86 13.70
C ALA A 342 1.13 -19.80 12.20
N LEU A 343 0.07 -20.48 11.75
CA LEU A 343 -0.39 -20.40 10.36
C LEU A 343 -0.85 -18.98 9.99
N MET A 344 -1.59 -18.30 10.87
CA MET A 344 -1.99 -16.90 10.67
C MET A 344 -0.79 -15.95 10.60
N VAL A 345 0.37 -16.31 11.17
CA VAL A 345 1.60 -15.54 11.03
C VAL A 345 2.33 -15.86 9.72
N ILE A 346 2.52 -17.15 9.42
CA ILE A 346 3.40 -17.60 8.33
C ILE A 346 2.74 -17.39 6.96
N VAL A 347 1.47 -17.75 6.81
CA VAL A 347 0.80 -17.75 5.48
C VAL A 347 0.76 -16.35 4.87
N PRO A 348 0.34 -15.28 5.57
CA PRO A 348 0.32 -13.93 4.98
C PRO A 348 1.72 -13.44 4.57
N VAL A 349 2.75 -13.73 5.36
CA VAL A 349 4.14 -13.36 5.04
C VAL A 349 4.63 -14.11 3.80
N ALA A 350 4.41 -15.42 3.74
CA ALA A 350 4.85 -16.24 2.61
C ALA A 350 4.17 -15.82 1.31
N VAL A 351 2.86 -15.57 1.34
CA VAL A 351 2.09 -15.14 0.18
C VAL A 351 2.51 -13.75 -0.29
N ASP A 352 2.62 -12.78 0.62
CA ASP A 352 3.07 -11.41 0.28
C ASP A 352 4.50 -11.41 -0.29
N THR A 353 5.42 -12.17 0.32
CA THR A 353 6.80 -12.31 -0.16
C THR A 353 6.82 -12.96 -1.55
N ALA A 354 6.02 -13.99 -1.79
CA ALA A 354 5.94 -14.64 -3.10
C ALA A 354 5.44 -13.66 -4.19
N VAL A 355 4.39 -12.89 -3.89
CA VAL A 355 3.88 -11.84 -4.80
C VAL A 355 4.97 -10.81 -5.09
N SER A 356 5.63 -10.28 -4.07
CA SER A 356 6.71 -9.29 -4.21
C SER A 356 7.89 -9.81 -5.04
N VAL A 357 8.32 -11.06 -4.82
CA VAL A 357 9.41 -11.69 -5.58
C VAL A 357 9.02 -11.86 -7.05
N VAL A 358 7.81 -12.36 -7.31
CA VAL A 358 7.29 -12.58 -8.66
C VAL A 358 7.19 -11.26 -9.43
N TRP A 359 6.64 -10.20 -8.82
CA TRP A 359 6.59 -8.86 -9.42
C TRP A 359 7.97 -8.23 -9.61
N SER A 360 8.92 -8.45 -8.69
CA SER A 360 10.30 -7.99 -8.86
C SER A 360 11.03 -8.68 -10.01
N SER A 361 10.57 -9.88 -10.38
CA SER A 361 11.10 -10.67 -11.50
C SER A 361 10.39 -10.36 -12.83
N TYR A 362 9.62 -9.26 -12.91
CA TYR A 362 8.82 -8.86 -14.09
C TYR A 362 7.71 -9.85 -14.47
N ILE A 363 7.33 -10.76 -13.57
CA ILE A 363 6.28 -11.74 -13.82
C ILE A 363 5.00 -11.23 -13.17
N TYR A 364 3.94 -11.05 -13.96
CA TYR A 364 2.64 -10.59 -13.49
C TYR A 364 1.59 -11.69 -13.66
N THR A 365 1.40 -12.49 -12.61
CA THR A 365 0.37 -13.54 -12.60
C THR A 365 -0.88 -13.05 -11.91
N ALA A 366 -1.96 -12.84 -12.68
CA ALA A 366 -3.24 -12.37 -12.15
C ALA A 366 -3.75 -13.25 -10.99
N LEU A 367 -3.64 -14.57 -11.14
CA LEU A 367 -4.05 -15.52 -10.11
C LEU A 367 -3.31 -15.32 -8.78
N LEU A 368 -1.99 -15.21 -8.80
CA LEU A 368 -1.20 -15.03 -7.57
C LEU A 368 -1.48 -13.68 -6.92
N SER A 369 -1.60 -12.62 -7.73
CA SER A 369 -1.97 -11.29 -7.24
C SER A 369 -3.36 -11.27 -6.60
N SER A 370 -4.35 -11.94 -7.21
CA SER A 370 -5.69 -12.07 -6.63
C SER A 370 -5.68 -12.88 -5.34
N ILE A 371 -4.99 -14.02 -5.29
CA ILE A 371 -4.86 -14.83 -4.06
C ILE A 371 -4.20 -14.00 -2.96
N GLY A 372 -3.10 -13.31 -3.27
CA GLY A 372 -2.41 -12.45 -2.32
C GLY A 372 -3.30 -11.34 -1.77
N ALA A 373 -3.99 -10.61 -2.65
CA ALA A 373 -4.90 -9.55 -2.26
C ALA A 373 -6.05 -10.07 -1.39
N VAL A 374 -6.69 -11.19 -1.76
CA VAL A 374 -7.81 -11.78 -1.01
C VAL A 374 -7.36 -12.26 0.37
N VAL A 375 -6.23 -12.97 0.45
CA VAL A 375 -5.70 -13.47 1.73
C VAL A 375 -5.39 -12.31 2.66
N GLN A 376 -4.72 -11.26 2.17
CA GLN A 376 -4.39 -10.09 2.99
C GLN A 376 -5.63 -9.31 3.42
N PHE A 377 -6.56 -9.04 2.48
CA PHE A 377 -7.80 -8.33 2.75
C PHE A 377 -8.64 -9.05 3.82
N LEU A 378 -8.92 -10.34 3.62
CA LEU A 378 -9.74 -11.11 4.56
C LEU A 378 -9.07 -11.21 5.94
N SER A 379 -7.75 -11.41 5.98
CA SER A 379 -7.01 -11.50 7.24
C SER A 379 -7.06 -10.17 8.01
N GLN A 380 -6.79 -9.06 7.33
CA GLN A 380 -6.83 -7.73 7.93
C GLN A 380 -8.24 -7.33 8.38
N LEU A 381 -9.25 -7.57 7.55
CA LEU A 381 -10.63 -7.26 7.87
C LEU A 381 -11.11 -8.07 9.08
N THR A 382 -10.83 -9.38 9.09
CA THR A 382 -11.26 -10.29 10.16
C THR A 382 -10.65 -9.89 11.50
N VAL A 383 -9.32 -9.69 11.55
CA VAL A 383 -8.63 -9.30 12.78
C VAL A 383 -9.01 -7.88 13.19
N GLY A 384 -9.06 -6.94 12.24
CA GLY A 384 -9.40 -5.54 12.50
C GLY A 384 -10.79 -5.39 13.12
N VAL A 385 -11.82 -5.98 12.51
CA VAL A 385 -13.20 -5.96 13.02
C VAL A 385 -13.29 -6.67 14.38
N HIS A 386 -12.61 -7.80 14.56
CA HIS A 386 -12.62 -8.53 15.81
C HIS A 386 -12.02 -7.74 16.97
N VAL A 387 -10.88 -7.09 16.74
CA VAL A 387 -10.21 -6.24 17.73
C VAL A 387 -11.07 -5.01 18.02
N LEU A 388 -11.63 -4.36 17.01
CA LEU A 388 -12.54 -3.22 17.18
C LEU A 388 -13.70 -3.59 18.10
N PHE A 389 -14.36 -4.72 17.82
CA PHE A 389 -15.48 -5.20 18.64
C PHE A 389 -15.08 -5.47 20.10
N THR A 390 -13.90 -6.07 20.30
CA THR A 390 -13.38 -6.37 21.64
C THR A 390 -13.04 -5.09 22.41
N VAL A 391 -12.45 -4.10 21.74
CA VAL A 391 -12.12 -2.79 22.34
C VAL A 391 -13.39 -2.01 22.67
N LEU A 392 -14.39 -2.02 21.79
CA LEU A 392 -15.68 -1.40 22.08
C LEU A 392 -16.30 -2.04 23.32
N ARG A 393 -16.41 -3.37 23.37
CA ARG A 393 -16.91 -4.10 24.56
C ARG A 393 -16.15 -3.74 25.83
N TYR A 394 -14.85 -3.54 25.75
CA TYR A 394 -14.05 -3.06 26.87
C TYR A 394 -14.49 -1.67 27.34
N TYR A 395 -14.69 -0.72 26.43
CA TYR A 395 -15.18 0.61 26.80
C TYR A 395 -16.57 0.59 27.42
N TRP A 396 -17.49 -0.21 26.88
CA TRP A 396 -18.81 -0.42 27.48
C TRP A 396 -18.70 -0.99 28.90
N PHE A 397 -17.93 -2.07 29.07
CA PHE A 397 -17.71 -2.68 30.38
C PHE A 397 -17.10 -1.72 31.40
N VAL A 398 -16.07 -0.97 31.01
CA VAL A 398 -15.43 0.02 31.90
C VAL A 398 -16.39 1.15 32.27
N HIS A 399 -17.20 1.63 31.32
CA HIS A 399 -18.22 2.65 31.57
C HIS A 399 -19.25 2.15 32.59
N ASP A 400 -19.77 0.94 32.39
CA ASP A 400 -20.78 0.34 33.28
C ASP A 400 -20.20 0.10 34.68
N VAL A 401 -19.00 -0.47 34.78
CA VAL A 401 -18.34 -0.70 36.06
C VAL A 401 -17.97 0.61 36.75
N GLN A 402 -17.45 1.63 36.04
CA GLN A 402 -17.16 2.94 36.64
C GLN A 402 -18.42 3.64 37.17
N SER A 403 -19.56 3.48 36.49
CA SER A 403 -20.84 4.00 36.95
C SER A 403 -21.32 3.31 38.24
N LEU A 404 -20.99 2.03 38.42
CA LEU A 404 -21.35 1.22 39.58
C LEU A 404 -20.32 1.27 40.72
N SER A 405 -19.06 1.57 40.42
CA SER A 405 -17.91 1.38 41.32
C SER A 405 -17.33 2.67 41.91
N VAL A 406 -18.05 3.80 41.86
CA VAL A 406 -17.62 5.09 42.47
C VAL A 406 -17.24 4.93 43.96
N HIS A 407 -17.63 3.82 44.61
CA HIS A 407 -17.41 3.55 46.03
C HIS A 407 -16.46 2.39 46.37
N ALA A 408 -15.80 1.72 45.41
CA ALA A 408 -14.95 0.55 45.70
C ALA A 408 -13.45 0.90 45.72
N SER A 409 -12.87 0.87 46.92
CA SER A 409 -11.45 1.07 47.23
C SER A 409 -10.59 -0.09 46.72
N GLY A 410 -9.48 0.23 46.03
CA GLY A 410 -8.49 -0.77 45.57
C GLY A 410 -7.91 -0.58 44.16
N ARG A 411 -8.24 0.52 43.46
CA ARG A 411 -7.70 0.82 42.11
C ARG A 411 -6.18 1.00 42.15
N GLN A 412 -5.44 0.16 41.42
CA GLN A 412 -4.02 0.40 41.14
C GLN A 412 -3.89 1.33 39.93
N PRO A 413 -3.54 2.62 40.11
CA PRO A 413 -3.54 3.60 39.01
C PRO A 413 -2.63 3.19 37.85
N GLY A 414 -1.55 2.48 38.14
CA GLY A 414 -0.63 1.97 37.12
C GLY A 414 -1.20 0.86 36.22
N MET A 415 -2.19 0.06 36.63
CA MET A 415 -2.79 -0.92 35.71
C MET A 415 -3.79 -0.24 34.77
N ASP A 416 -4.58 0.68 35.30
CA ASP A 416 -5.60 1.41 34.56
C ASP A 416 -4.99 2.26 33.43
N ASP A 417 -3.88 2.95 33.70
CA ASP A 417 -3.17 3.75 32.69
C ASP A 417 -2.62 2.88 31.54
N LEU A 418 -2.17 1.67 31.86
CA LEU A 418 -1.68 0.73 30.86
C LEU A 418 -2.82 0.25 29.98
N LEU A 419 -3.92 -0.23 30.59
CA LEU A 419 -5.08 -0.71 29.84
C LEU A 419 -5.72 0.40 28.99
N ALA A 420 -5.79 1.63 29.51
CA ALA A 420 -6.27 2.79 28.76
C ALA A 420 -5.37 3.17 27.57
N ARG A 421 -4.06 2.94 27.68
CA ARG A 421 -3.13 3.10 26.55
C ARG A 421 -3.32 1.98 25.53
N LEU A 422 -3.33 0.72 25.97
CA LEU A 422 -3.47 -0.44 25.11
C LEU A 422 -4.80 -0.41 24.35
N SER A 423 -5.91 -0.03 25.00
CA SER A 423 -7.23 0.08 24.36
C SER A 423 -7.28 1.16 23.28
N ARG A 424 -6.71 2.35 23.54
CA ARG A 424 -6.61 3.43 22.53
C ARG A 424 -5.75 3.02 21.33
N CYS A 425 -4.63 2.35 21.58
CA CYS A 425 -3.76 1.86 20.51
C CYS A 425 -4.43 0.73 19.72
N ALA A 426 -5.12 -0.20 20.39
CA ALA A 426 -5.87 -1.26 19.75
C ALA A 426 -7.03 -0.72 18.90
N LEU A 427 -7.74 0.31 19.39
CA LEU A 427 -8.75 1.03 18.60
C LEU A 427 -8.12 1.62 17.33
N GLY A 428 -7.05 2.42 17.48
CA GLY A 428 -6.36 3.06 16.36
C GLY A 428 -5.84 2.05 15.32
N MET A 429 -5.22 0.96 15.78
CA MET A 429 -4.79 -0.17 14.95
C MET A 429 -5.96 -0.77 14.18
N SER A 430 -7.07 -1.09 14.85
CA SER A 430 -8.25 -1.70 14.19
C SER A 430 -8.87 -0.80 13.12
N LEU A 431 -8.98 0.51 13.40
CA LEU A 431 -9.47 1.50 12.43
C LEU A 431 -8.52 1.66 11.25
N SER A 432 -7.22 1.59 11.49
CA SER A 432 -6.19 1.65 10.45
C SER A 432 -6.24 0.43 9.53
N MET A 433 -6.44 -0.77 10.08
CA MET A 433 -6.64 -2.00 9.29
C MET A 433 -7.91 -1.92 8.43
N ILE A 434 -9.00 -1.36 8.97
CA ILE A 434 -10.23 -1.12 8.21
C ILE A 434 -9.97 -0.10 7.08
N LEU A 435 -9.20 0.96 7.34
CA LEU A 435 -8.83 1.93 6.31
C LEU A 435 -8.05 1.30 5.14
N ILE A 436 -7.14 0.36 5.44
CA ILE A 436 -6.44 -0.43 4.42
C ILE A 436 -7.46 -1.24 3.61
N CYS A 437 -8.36 -1.94 4.29
CA CYS A 437 -9.39 -2.75 3.65
C CYS A 437 -10.31 -1.91 2.76
N ILE A 438 -10.71 -0.70 3.18
CA ILE A 438 -11.52 0.20 2.34
C ILE A 438 -10.76 0.57 1.06
N GLY A 439 -9.47 0.92 1.17
CA GLY A 439 -8.62 1.19 0.01
C GLY A 439 -8.58 0.00 -0.95
N THR A 440 -8.34 -1.21 -0.45
CA THR A 440 -8.31 -2.45 -1.27
C THR A 440 -9.68 -2.82 -1.85
N ALA A 441 -10.77 -2.59 -1.11
CA ALA A 441 -12.12 -2.85 -1.61
C ALA A 441 -12.46 -1.94 -2.79
N LEU A 442 -12.09 -0.66 -2.73
CA LEU A 442 -12.27 0.28 -3.85
C LEU A 442 -11.48 -0.16 -5.09
N MET A 443 -10.27 -0.70 -4.92
CA MET A 443 -9.49 -1.29 -6.02
C MET A 443 -10.22 -2.45 -6.70
N ALA A 444 -10.96 -3.25 -5.93
CA ALA A 444 -11.66 -4.43 -6.42
C ALA A 444 -13.02 -4.12 -7.07
N VAL A 445 -13.71 -3.06 -6.61
CA VAL A 445 -15.06 -2.70 -7.10
C VAL A 445 -15.03 -2.16 -8.53
N SER A 446 -13.98 -1.41 -8.91
CA SER A 446 -13.86 -0.84 -10.25
C SER A 446 -12.40 -0.71 -10.68
N THR A 447 -12.01 -1.51 -11.68
CA THR A 447 -10.70 -1.44 -12.32
C THR A 447 -10.52 -0.12 -13.07
N SER A 448 -11.54 0.36 -13.78
CA SER A 448 -11.51 1.63 -14.50
C SER A 448 -11.31 2.82 -13.55
N PHE A 449 -11.93 2.81 -12.37
CA PHE A 449 -11.68 3.80 -11.33
C PHE A 449 -10.25 3.67 -10.78
N LEU A 450 -9.82 2.46 -10.44
CA LEU A 450 -8.46 2.21 -9.93
C LEU A 450 -7.39 2.78 -10.86
N PHE A 451 -7.50 2.52 -12.16
CA PHE A 451 -6.53 2.98 -13.16
C PHE A 451 -6.81 4.39 -13.69
N SER A 452 -7.63 5.18 -13.00
CA SER A 452 -7.72 6.63 -13.20
C SER A 452 -6.78 7.39 -12.25
N PRO A 453 -6.32 8.60 -12.58
CA PRO A 453 -5.43 9.37 -11.70
C PRO A 453 -6.00 9.61 -10.30
N SER A 454 -7.29 9.95 -10.23
CA SER A 454 -7.99 10.22 -8.97
C SER A 454 -8.25 8.95 -8.19
N GLY A 455 -8.78 7.91 -8.81
CA GLY A 455 -9.08 6.64 -8.14
C GLY A 455 -7.83 5.94 -7.65
N TRP A 456 -6.74 5.96 -8.43
CA TRP A 456 -5.44 5.49 -7.98
C TRP A 456 -4.96 6.24 -6.75
N THR A 457 -5.01 7.57 -6.79
CA THR A 457 -4.56 8.43 -5.69
C THR A 457 -5.34 8.13 -4.40
N ILE A 458 -6.66 8.00 -4.50
CA ILE A 458 -7.54 7.71 -3.36
C ILE A 458 -7.28 6.31 -2.80
N CYS A 459 -7.30 5.27 -3.65
CA CYS A 459 -7.16 3.88 -3.20
C CYS A 459 -5.83 3.65 -2.47
N PHE A 460 -4.72 4.12 -3.06
CA PHE A 460 -3.41 3.98 -2.45
C PHE A 460 -3.19 4.93 -1.27
N SER A 461 -3.77 6.13 -1.27
CA SER A 461 -3.76 6.99 -0.09
C SER A 461 -4.39 6.29 1.12
N LEU A 462 -5.58 5.69 0.97
CA LEU A 462 -6.25 4.99 2.06
C LEU A 462 -5.41 3.80 2.55
N ALA A 463 -4.91 2.98 1.62
CA ALA A 463 -4.07 1.83 1.96
C ALA A 463 -2.76 2.23 2.67
N TYR A 464 -2.06 3.25 2.16
CA TYR A 464 -0.73 3.61 2.64
C TYR A 464 -0.78 4.39 3.94
N ASN A 465 -1.74 5.30 4.08
CA ASN A 465 -1.97 5.99 5.35
C ASN A 465 -2.52 5.04 6.41
N GLY A 466 -3.38 4.09 6.03
CA GLY A 466 -3.80 3.00 6.93
C GLY A 466 -2.60 2.18 7.42
N ARG A 467 -1.72 1.75 6.52
CA ARG A 467 -0.47 1.04 6.85
C ARG A 467 0.45 1.87 7.78
N ALA A 468 0.57 3.17 7.54
CA ALA A 468 1.40 4.06 8.33
C ALA A 468 0.83 4.31 9.73
N LEU A 469 -0.48 4.58 9.84
CA LEU A 469 -1.17 4.75 11.11
C LEU A 469 -1.15 3.46 11.94
N ASP A 470 -1.32 2.30 11.31
CA ASP A 470 -1.21 1.00 11.96
C ASP A 470 0.17 0.84 12.63
N SER A 471 1.28 1.20 11.95
CA SER A 471 2.62 1.25 12.58
C SER A 471 2.68 2.14 13.81
N VAL A 472 2.16 3.37 13.72
CA VAL A 472 2.20 4.32 14.85
C VAL A 472 1.53 3.72 16.08
N PHE A 473 0.33 3.15 15.92
CA PHE A 473 -0.42 2.60 17.04
C PHE A 473 0.25 1.37 17.65
N ARG A 474 0.84 0.49 16.83
CA ARG A 474 1.58 -0.70 17.31
C ARG A 474 2.84 -0.31 18.08
N VAL A 475 3.60 0.67 17.58
CA VAL A 475 4.79 1.18 18.27
C VAL A 475 4.41 1.90 19.56
N ALA A 476 3.36 2.73 19.55
CA ALA A 476 2.86 3.43 20.73
C ALA A 476 2.34 2.47 21.82
N MET A 477 1.73 1.35 21.43
CA MET A 477 1.25 0.30 22.32
C MET A 477 2.37 -0.22 23.24
N PHE A 478 3.56 -0.39 22.67
CA PHE A 478 4.75 -0.93 23.33
C PHE A 478 5.74 0.13 23.80
N ARG A 479 5.27 1.36 24.03
CA ARG A 479 6.08 2.37 24.70
C ARG A 479 6.56 1.85 26.08
N PRO A 480 7.88 1.80 26.34
CA PRO A 480 8.41 1.39 27.63
C PRO A 480 7.91 2.35 28.71
N ARG A 481 7.64 1.81 29.89
CA ARG A 481 7.35 2.66 31.06
C ARG A 481 8.66 3.26 31.54
N THR A 482 8.77 4.58 31.48
CA THR A 482 9.76 5.32 32.25
C THR A 482 9.30 5.31 33.71
N ALA A 483 9.46 4.19 34.40
CA ALA A 483 9.23 4.15 35.83
C ALA A 483 10.40 4.88 36.49
N THR A 484 10.11 6.05 37.07
CA THR A 484 10.76 6.42 38.33
C THR A 484 10.55 5.25 39.27
N TRP A 485 11.62 4.55 39.60
CA TRP A 485 11.61 3.38 40.48
C TRP A 485 11.20 3.81 41.90
N PRO A 486 10.07 3.31 42.40
CA PRO A 486 10.14 2.66 43.70
C PRO A 486 9.59 1.23 43.60
N GLN A 487 10.45 0.28 43.97
CA GLN A 487 10.16 -1.10 44.35
C GLN A 487 8.86 -1.71 43.82
N ILE A 488 8.80 -1.98 42.51
CA ILE A 488 7.80 -2.91 41.97
C ILE A 488 8.29 -4.33 42.25
N THR A 489 7.59 -5.02 43.14
CA THR A 489 7.87 -6.40 43.55
C THR A 489 7.77 -7.38 42.37
N LYS A 490 8.64 -8.40 42.40
CA LYS A 490 8.91 -9.46 41.40
C LYS A 490 7.71 -10.10 40.67
N ARG A 491 6.47 -9.93 41.15
CA ARG A 491 5.26 -10.51 40.53
C ARG A 491 4.72 -9.69 39.34
N GLN A 492 4.89 -8.37 39.31
CA GLN A 492 4.27 -7.53 38.27
C GLN A 492 5.04 -7.54 36.93
N VAL A 493 6.36 -7.69 36.94
CA VAL A 493 7.16 -7.75 35.70
C VAL A 493 6.93 -9.07 34.95
N ALA A 494 6.76 -10.18 35.67
CA ALA A 494 6.50 -11.50 35.07
C ALA A 494 5.08 -11.63 34.46
N GLN A 495 4.11 -10.82 34.91
CA GLN A 495 2.73 -10.83 34.40
C GLN A 495 2.53 -9.87 33.21
N ILE A 496 3.39 -8.88 33.04
CA ILE A 496 3.34 -7.93 31.92
C ILE A 496 4.15 -8.44 30.71
N LEU A 497 5.14 -9.31 30.94
CA LEU A 497 6.02 -9.86 29.89
C LEU A 497 5.63 -11.27 29.38
N ARG A 498 4.68 -11.94 30.02
CA ARG A 498 4.07 -13.20 29.53
C ARG A 498 2.72 -12.89 28.88
#